data_AF-A0A7J4LFA7-F1
#
_entry.id   AF-A0A7J4LFA7-F1
#
_cell.length_a   1.000
_cell.length_b   1.000
_cell.length_c   1.000
_cell.angle_alpha   90.00
_cell.angle_beta   90.00
_cell.angle_gamma   90.00
#
_symmetry.space_group_name_H-M   'P 1'
#
loop_
_entity.id
_entity.type
_entity.pdbx_description
1 polymer ?
#
loop_
_entity_poly.entity_id
_entity_poly.type
_entity_poly.pdbx_seq_one_letter_code
_entity_poly.pdbx_strand_id
1 'polypeptide(L)'
;MRRKSQVAVFVIVGLLIVVFVSILISVKNISLGRESADAKLFSANRDRLQRFLDECTENAAVRSNVAYGMNKQSRQEYESYFENELHTCMQNLVSTFEEQALVIGLGAPSAETQINEDNIVFSINYPISLSNKELSYEIADYTYIFDKTHTVAIEKEKPMLSSDELVNIYADEDTKLADIKNSRASEITIKVFDKRELPENANLLGNLGYGISPGNYFANDTIELSFFAEELGFESTEGLYIAWWSHHGQEWGLLPTTIDNGIMKARTRYLTYYGVMRWIQAPEIEEEEEAPQSAITVPPDPPHNDIIVYGGDVLSIFNSIRQDMGGTYGLSLNPKCVEPPFISTNAICRTGYSPQCGLTAVHCKVNRLGSTDINILFRHEIVHNLQQLNGGCGNSVRTEWGAEYISGSTYYTFKLNNQPVTAQQIAGLMEERNCTGQELRDAALCRPGSYERLAAKGCLLAGNDVATW
;
A
#
# COMPACT_ATOMS: atom_id res chain seq x y z
N MET A 1 68.37 -58.54 60.11
CA MET A 1 67.40 -58.43 58.99
C MET A 1 66.29 -57.37 59.17
N ARG A 2 66.15 -56.69 60.33
CA ARG A 2 65.07 -55.70 60.58
C ARG A 2 65.12 -54.37 59.79
N ARG A 3 66.29 -53.94 59.27
CA ARG A 3 66.43 -52.64 58.55
C ARG A 3 65.88 -52.62 57.12
N LYS A 4 65.80 -53.77 56.42
CA LYS A 4 65.27 -53.81 55.03
C LYS A 4 63.73 -53.69 54.98
N SER A 5 63.04 -54.08 56.05
CA SER A 5 61.57 -53.98 56.15
C SER A 5 61.09 -52.53 56.31
N GLN A 6 61.84 -51.68 57.04
CA GLN A 6 61.48 -50.26 57.21
C GLN A 6 61.55 -49.46 55.91
N VAL A 7 62.56 -49.71 55.06
CA VAL A 7 62.70 -49.02 53.77
C VAL A 7 61.54 -49.33 52.83
N ALA A 8 61.09 -50.59 52.77
CA ALA A 8 59.94 -50.98 51.95
C ALA A 8 58.64 -50.29 52.39
N VAL A 9 58.43 -50.12 53.71
CA VAL A 9 57.24 -49.40 54.23
C VAL A 9 57.26 -47.93 53.82
N PHE A 10 58.40 -47.24 53.89
CA PHE A 10 58.48 -45.84 53.46
C PHE A 10 58.22 -45.66 51.96
N VAL A 11 58.68 -46.59 51.12
CA VAL A 11 58.41 -46.57 49.67
C VAL A 11 56.92 -46.75 49.39
N ILE A 12 56.26 -47.71 50.06
CA ILE A 12 54.82 -47.96 49.91
C ILE A 12 54.00 -46.74 50.37
N VAL A 13 54.34 -46.16 51.52
CA VAL A 13 53.66 -44.98 52.06
C VAL A 13 53.87 -43.77 51.14
N GLY A 14 55.09 -43.54 50.64
CA GLY A 14 55.37 -42.47 49.68
C GLY A 14 54.56 -42.62 48.39
N LEU A 15 54.43 -43.84 47.88
CA LEU A 15 53.66 -44.12 46.66
C LEU A 15 52.15 -43.93 46.88
N LEU A 16 51.63 -44.33 48.05
CA LEU A 16 50.24 -44.06 48.43
C LEU A 16 49.94 -42.56 48.54
N ILE A 17 50.87 -41.77 49.09
CA ILE A 17 50.72 -40.31 49.17
C ILE A 17 50.65 -39.70 47.76
N VAL A 18 51.51 -40.13 46.84
CA VAL A 18 51.50 -39.63 45.44
C VAL A 18 50.17 -39.96 44.74
N VAL A 19 49.68 -41.20 44.91
CA VAL A 19 48.38 -41.61 44.36
C VAL A 19 47.25 -40.77 44.94
N PHE A 20 47.24 -40.56 46.26
CA PHE A 20 46.22 -39.75 46.94
C PHE A 20 46.22 -38.29 46.45
N VAL A 21 47.40 -37.67 46.34
CA VAL A 21 47.54 -36.31 45.81
C VAL A 21 47.08 -36.23 44.34
N SER A 22 47.42 -37.22 43.51
CA SER A 22 46.98 -37.28 42.11
C SER A 22 45.45 -37.39 41.99
N ILE A 23 44.81 -38.17 42.87
CA ILE A 23 43.34 -38.27 42.93
C ILE A 23 42.74 -36.93 43.34
N LEU A 24 43.28 -36.27 44.37
CA LEU A 24 42.79 -34.95 44.81
C LEU A 24 42.89 -33.89 43.70
N ILE A 25 44.01 -33.84 42.98
CA ILE A 25 44.18 -32.92 41.84
C ILE A 25 43.19 -33.24 40.73
N SER A 26 42.98 -34.52 40.41
CA SER A 26 42.04 -34.95 39.37
C SER A 26 40.60 -34.60 39.73
N VAL A 27 40.18 -34.83 40.98
CA VAL A 27 38.85 -34.47 41.48
C VAL A 27 38.64 -32.95 41.43
N LYS A 28 39.64 -32.16 41.84
CA LYS A 28 39.57 -30.69 41.79
C LYS A 28 39.46 -30.17 40.35
N ASN A 29 40.24 -30.72 39.42
CA ASN A 29 40.18 -30.32 38.02
C ASN A 29 38.85 -30.72 37.34
N ILE A 30 38.28 -31.88 37.68
CA ILE A 30 36.95 -32.28 37.22
C ILE A 30 35.88 -31.33 37.77
N SER A 31 35.97 -30.93 39.05
CA SER A 31 35.06 -29.96 39.65
C SER A 31 35.12 -28.60 38.95
N LEU A 32 36.33 -28.06 38.74
CA LEU A 32 36.53 -26.77 38.06
C LEU A 32 36.07 -26.80 36.58
N GLY A 33 36.31 -27.92 35.90
CA GLY A 33 35.86 -28.11 34.51
C GLY A 33 34.34 -28.19 34.40
N ARG A 34 33.67 -28.83 35.37
CA ARG A 34 32.21 -28.95 35.43
C ARG A 34 31.54 -27.62 35.75
N GLU A 35 32.06 -26.88 36.74
CA GLU A 35 31.61 -25.52 37.08
C GLU A 35 31.74 -24.58 35.87
N SER A 36 32.84 -24.69 35.12
CA SER A 36 33.02 -23.93 33.86
C SER A 36 32.04 -24.35 32.76
N ALA A 37 31.70 -25.63 32.65
CA ALA A 37 30.76 -26.13 31.65
C ALA A 37 29.31 -25.73 31.97
N ASP A 38 28.90 -25.86 33.23
CA ASP A 38 27.57 -25.50 33.71
C ASP A 38 27.34 -23.98 33.60
N ALA A 39 28.36 -23.16 33.92
CA ALA A 39 28.30 -21.70 33.71
C ALA A 39 28.20 -21.32 32.21
N LYS A 40 28.91 -22.02 31.31
CA LYS A 40 28.80 -21.80 29.86
C LYS A 40 27.43 -22.17 29.33
N LEU A 41 26.88 -23.30 29.75
CA LEU A 41 25.54 -23.74 29.38
C LEU A 41 24.48 -22.75 29.88
N PHE A 42 24.61 -22.29 31.13
CA PHE A 42 23.72 -21.29 31.69
C PHE A 42 23.79 -19.96 30.91
N SER A 43 24.99 -19.49 30.55
CA SER A 43 25.15 -18.30 29.71
C SER A 43 24.50 -18.46 28.34
N ALA A 44 24.66 -19.62 27.68
CA ALA A 44 24.03 -19.88 26.39
C ALA A 44 22.49 -19.88 26.50
N ASN A 45 21.95 -20.41 27.59
CA ASN A 45 20.52 -20.42 27.87
C ASN A 45 19.96 -19.04 28.22
N ARG A 46 20.73 -18.21 28.91
CA ARG A 46 20.42 -16.79 29.11
C ARG A 46 20.30 -16.06 27.76
N ASP A 47 21.29 -16.22 26.89
CA ASP A 47 21.29 -15.54 25.58
C ASP A 47 20.19 -16.09 24.65
N ARG A 48 19.78 -17.35 24.84
CA ARG A 48 18.61 -17.93 24.17
C ARG A 48 17.29 -17.34 24.71
N LEU A 49 17.17 -17.20 26.04
CA LEU A 49 16.00 -16.60 26.68
C LEU A 49 15.80 -15.16 26.20
N GLN A 50 16.88 -14.36 26.17
CA GLN A 50 16.80 -12.97 25.69
C GLN A 50 16.31 -12.91 24.23
N ARG A 51 16.91 -13.70 23.32
CA ARG A 51 16.48 -13.71 21.92
C ARG A 51 15.02 -14.11 21.74
N PHE A 52 14.55 -15.09 22.53
CA PHE A 52 13.16 -15.52 22.49
C PHE A 52 12.21 -14.43 23.05
N LEU A 53 12.63 -13.72 24.10
CA LEU A 53 11.90 -12.57 24.64
C LEU A 53 11.81 -11.43 23.60
N ASP A 54 12.89 -11.17 22.88
CA ASP A 54 12.93 -10.15 21.82
C ASP A 54 11.96 -10.54 20.68
N GLU A 55 12.00 -11.79 20.21
CA GLU A 55 11.10 -12.33 19.19
C GLU A 55 9.63 -12.31 19.62
N CYS A 56 9.33 -12.68 20.87
CA CYS A 56 7.96 -12.61 21.39
C CYS A 56 7.46 -11.17 21.52
N THR A 57 8.34 -10.24 21.89
CA THR A 57 8.03 -8.81 22.00
C THR A 57 7.74 -8.20 20.64
N GLU A 58 8.57 -8.49 19.64
CA GLU A 58 8.38 -8.07 18.26
C GLU A 58 7.04 -8.59 17.71
N ASN A 59 6.78 -9.89 17.87
CA ASN A 59 5.53 -10.51 17.45
C ASN A 59 4.31 -9.91 18.16
N ALA A 60 4.39 -9.68 19.46
CA ALA A 60 3.31 -9.04 20.23
C ALA A 60 3.04 -7.61 19.72
N ALA A 61 4.08 -6.83 19.42
CA ALA A 61 3.93 -5.48 18.88
C ALA A 61 3.27 -5.49 17.49
N VAL A 62 3.72 -6.37 16.58
CA VAL A 62 3.13 -6.53 15.24
C VAL A 62 1.65 -6.92 15.33
N ARG A 63 1.31 -7.92 16.16
CA ARG A 63 -0.09 -8.35 16.32
C ARG A 63 -0.98 -7.27 16.94
N SER A 64 -0.47 -6.52 17.93
CA SER A 64 -1.18 -5.36 18.48
C SER A 64 -1.46 -4.30 17.42
N ASN A 65 -0.47 -4.00 16.54
CA ASN A 65 -0.64 -3.07 15.42
C ASN A 65 -1.74 -3.54 14.46
N VAL A 66 -1.77 -4.82 14.13
CA VAL A 66 -2.81 -5.39 13.26
C VAL A 66 -4.19 -5.27 13.91
N ALA A 67 -4.31 -5.68 15.17
CA ALA A 67 -5.59 -5.76 15.88
C ALA A 67 -6.22 -4.39 16.18
N TYR A 68 -5.42 -3.39 16.56
CA TYR A 68 -5.92 -2.10 17.03
C TYR A 68 -5.47 -0.89 16.22
N GLY A 69 -4.55 -1.07 15.28
CA GLY A 69 -3.87 0.02 14.58
C GLY A 69 -2.86 0.74 15.47
N MET A 70 -2.46 1.93 15.05
CA MET A 70 -1.50 2.80 15.73
C MET A 70 -2.20 4.09 16.21
N ASN A 71 -3.40 3.95 16.79
CA ASN A 71 -4.19 5.08 17.28
C ASN A 71 -4.02 5.29 18.78
N LYS A 72 -3.69 6.54 19.15
CA LYS A 72 -3.56 7.00 20.54
C LYS A 72 -4.82 6.78 21.39
N GLN A 73 -6.00 6.76 20.78
CA GLN A 73 -7.27 6.56 21.50
C GLN A 73 -7.47 5.12 21.99
N SER A 74 -6.82 4.14 21.36
CA SER A 74 -6.94 2.71 21.69
C SER A 74 -5.74 2.20 22.50
N ARG A 75 -5.04 3.11 23.19
CA ARG A 75 -3.76 2.81 23.87
C ARG A 75 -3.92 1.74 24.94
N GLN A 76 -4.99 1.78 25.74
CA GLN A 76 -5.17 0.83 26.83
C GLN A 76 -5.48 -0.58 26.30
N GLU A 77 -6.34 -0.69 25.29
CA GLU A 77 -6.64 -1.97 24.63
C GLU A 77 -5.39 -2.54 23.95
N TYR A 78 -4.59 -1.67 23.34
CA TYR A 78 -3.32 -2.01 22.72
C TYR A 78 -2.29 -2.55 23.72
N GLU A 79 -2.12 -1.88 24.87
CA GLU A 79 -1.23 -2.32 25.97
C GLU A 79 -1.68 -3.67 26.53
N SER A 80 -2.98 -3.84 26.81
CA SER A 80 -3.54 -5.10 27.34
C SER A 80 -3.39 -6.27 26.36
N TYR A 81 -3.58 -6.03 25.05
CA TYR A 81 -3.41 -7.06 24.03
C TYR A 81 -1.93 -7.43 23.86
N PHE A 82 -1.03 -6.43 23.86
CA PHE A 82 0.41 -6.65 23.83
C PHE A 82 0.88 -7.52 25.00
N GLU A 83 0.46 -7.19 26.23
CA GLU A 83 0.78 -7.95 27.44
C GLU A 83 0.32 -9.41 27.35
N ASN A 84 -0.90 -9.63 26.83
CA ASN A 84 -1.45 -10.98 26.66
C ASN A 84 -0.70 -11.80 25.60
N GLU A 85 -0.40 -11.22 24.43
CA GLU A 85 0.34 -11.90 23.37
C GLU A 85 1.77 -12.22 23.82
N LEU A 86 2.45 -11.28 24.50
CA LEU A 86 3.79 -11.49 25.04
C LEU A 86 3.81 -12.61 26.08
N HIS A 87 2.84 -12.62 27.01
CA HIS A 87 2.72 -13.69 28.00
C HIS A 87 2.47 -15.05 27.34
N THR A 88 1.53 -15.12 26.39
CA THR A 88 1.18 -16.35 25.66
C THR A 88 2.37 -16.90 24.90
N CYS A 89 3.13 -16.03 24.22
CA CYS A 89 4.34 -16.43 23.50
C CYS A 89 5.41 -17.00 24.46
N MET A 90 5.67 -16.34 25.58
CA MET A 90 6.67 -16.77 26.56
C MET A 90 6.31 -18.08 27.28
N GLN A 91 5.02 -18.36 27.50
CA GLN A 91 4.59 -19.63 28.11
C GLN A 91 5.03 -20.86 27.32
N ASN A 92 5.11 -20.77 25.99
CA ASN A 92 5.56 -21.87 25.13
C ASN A 92 7.02 -22.26 25.36
N LEU A 93 7.84 -21.35 25.92
CA LEU A 93 9.26 -21.59 26.19
C LEU A 93 9.50 -22.42 27.46
N VAL A 94 8.56 -22.39 28.41
CA VAL A 94 8.76 -22.93 29.77
C VAL A 94 9.16 -24.40 29.72
N SER A 95 8.42 -25.21 28.96
CA SER A 95 8.69 -26.65 28.81
C SER A 95 10.08 -26.95 28.26
N THR A 96 10.58 -26.13 27.32
CA THR A 96 11.89 -26.32 26.70
C THR A 96 13.04 -26.12 27.69
N PHE A 97 12.88 -25.23 28.67
CA PHE A 97 13.91 -24.96 29.68
C PHE A 97 13.86 -25.97 30.83
N GLU A 98 12.67 -26.43 31.20
CA GLU A 98 12.49 -27.47 32.22
C GLU A 98 13.16 -28.79 31.82
N GLU A 99 13.12 -29.17 30.54
CA GLU A 99 13.84 -30.34 30.00
C GLU A 99 15.37 -30.26 30.20
N GLN A 100 15.92 -29.05 30.36
CA GLN A 100 17.35 -28.80 30.60
C GLN A 100 17.70 -28.65 32.09
N ALA A 101 16.78 -29.00 32.99
CA ALA A 101 16.90 -28.81 34.44
C ALA A 101 17.11 -27.34 34.85
N LEU A 102 16.58 -26.41 34.06
CA LEU A 102 16.49 -24.99 34.39
C LEU A 102 15.09 -24.68 34.91
N VAL A 103 15.01 -23.79 35.89
CA VAL A 103 13.74 -23.28 36.41
C VAL A 103 13.55 -21.88 35.85
N ILE A 104 12.44 -21.68 35.14
CA ILE A 104 12.02 -20.39 34.62
C ILE A 104 10.78 -19.91 35.37
N GLY A 105 10.84 -18.70 35.92
CA GLY A 105 9.70 -18.04 36.55
C GLY A 105 9.24 -16.88 35.69
N LEU A 106 7.97 -16.91 35.27
CA LEU A 106 7.34 -15.82 34.53
C LEU A 106 6.38 -15.06 35.45
N GLY A 107 6.62 -13.76 35.63
CA GLY A 107 5.70 -12.83 36.28
C GLY A 107 4.55 -12.42 35.37
N ALA A 108 3.74 -11.45 35.81
CA ALA A 108 2.79 -10.77 34.95
C ALA A 108 3.52 -9.66 34.19
N PRO A 109 3.44 -9.60 32.85
CA PRO A 109 3.95 -8.46 32.10
C PRO A 109 3.07 -7.22 32.33
N SER A 110 3.69 -6.06 32.26
CA SER A 110 3.03 -4.77 32.15
C SER A 110 3.76 -3.92 31.10
N ALA A 111 3.01 -3.22 30.26
CA ALA A 111 3.57 -2.38 29.20
C ALA A 111 2.97 -0.97 29.21
N GLU A 112 3.83 0.03 29.06
CA GLU A 112 3.41 1.39 28.76
C GLU A 112 3.80 1.75 27.31
N THR A 113 2.84 2.20 26.51
CA THR A 113 3.02 2.46 25.07
C THR A 113 3.00 3.95 24.73
N GLN A 114 3.99 4.41 23.96
CA GLN A 114 3.99 5.75 23.36
C GLN A 114 3.98 5.66 21.84
N ILE A 115 2.89 6.10 21.22
CA ILE A 115 2.72 6.10 19.75
C ILE A 115 3.14 7.47 19.20
N ASN A 116 4.23 7.49 18.44
CA ASN A 116 4.77 8.66 17.76
C ASN A 116 4.46 8.62 16.26
N GLU A 117 4.92 9.62 15.52
CA GLU A 117 4.77 9.67 14.05
C GLU A 117 5.60 8.60 13.35
N ASP A 118 6.83 8.37 13.83
CA ASP A 118 7.81 7.49 13.18
C ASP A 118 7.96 6.13 13.85
N ASN A 119 7.58 5.99 15.13
CA ASN A 119 7.76 4.76 15.89
C ASN A 119 6.71 4.58 16.99
N ILE A 120 6.72 3.39 17.59
CA ILE A 120 5.96 3.05 18.79
C ILE A 120 6.96 2.55 19.83
N VAL A 121 6.97 3.18 21.00
CA VAL A 121 7.88 2.82 22.10
C VAL A 121 7.10 2.07 23.16
N PHE A 122 7.58 0.89 23.53
CA PHE A 122 7.04 0.05 24.59
C PHE A 122 8.01 0.04 25.76
N SER A 123 7.59 0.54 26.91
CA SER A 123 8.29 0.38 28.18
C SER A 123 7.71 -0.84 28.89
N ILE A 124 8.47 -1.94 28.92
CA ILE A 124 7.98 -3.25 29.34
C ILE A 124 8.58 -3.59 30.70
N ASN A 125 7.72 -3.88 31.67
CA ASN A 125 8.07 -4.55 32.92
C ASN A 125 7.58 -6.00 32.83
N TYR A 126 8.48 -6.95 32.60
CA TYR A 126 8.17 -8.37 32.60
C TYR A 126 9.18 -9.12 33.48
N PRO A 127 8.85 -9.37 34.76
CA PRO A 127 9.71 -10.09 35.68
C PRO A 127 9.89 -11.54 35.20
N ILE A 128 11.05 -11.85 34.65
CA ILE A 128 11.43 -13.19 34.19
C ILE A 128 12.68 -13.60 34.98
N SER A 129 12.61 -14.75 35.63
CA SER A 129 13.76 -15.34 36.31
C SER A 129 14.16 -16.65 35.63
N LEU A 130 15.47 -16.85 35.45
CA LEU A 130 16.07 -18.09 35.00
C LEU A 130 17.05 -18.55 36.07
N SER A 131 16.93 -19.78 36.54
CA SER A 131 17.80 -20.29 37.59
C SER A 131 18.16 -21.76 37.40
N ASN A 132 19.30 -22.14 37.95
CA ASN A 132 19.68 -23.51 38.21
C ASN A 132 20.14 -23.63 39.68
N LYS A 133 20.81 -24.72 40.07
CA LYS A 133 21.24 -24.93 41.46
C LYS A 133 22.26 -23.91 41.97
N GLU A 134 23.00 -23.26 41.07
CA GLU A 134 24.18 -22.45 41.40
C GLU A 134 24.08 -21.00 40.89
N LEU A 135 23.28 -20.76 39.84
CA LEU A 135 23.20 -19.50 39.12
C LEU A 135 21.74 -19.04 39.00
N SER A 136 21.54 -17.73 39.08
CA SER A 136 20.27 -17.08 38.78
C SER A 136 20.48 -15.87 37.87
N TYR A 137 19.47 -15.54 37.10
CA TYR A 137 19.41 -14.42 36.19
C TYR A 137 17.99 -13.86 36.18
N GLU A 138 17.85 -12.54 36.19
CA GLU A 138 16.56 -11.87 36.18
C GLU A 138 16.54 -10.79 35.10
N ILE A 139 15.42 -10.71 34.39
CA ILE A 139 15.04 -9.63 33.48
C ILE A 139 13.78 -9.02 34.07
N ALA A 140 13.71 -7.70 34.16
CA ALA A 140 12.52 -7.03 34.69
C ALA A 140 12.09 -5.91 33.76
N ASP A 141 12.96 -4.93 33.51
CA ASP A 141 12.63 -3.76 32.71
C ASP A 141 13.43 -3.73 31.41
N TYR A 142 12.75 -3.51 30.29
CA TYR A 142 13.38 -3.24 29.00
C TYR A 142 12.47 -2.41 28.10
N THR A 143 13.06 -1.84 27.05
CA THR A 143 12.35 -0.99 26.09
C THR A 143 12.44 -1.61 24.70
N TYR A 144 11.30 -1.68 24.03
CA TYR A 144 11.21 -2.07 22.62
C TYR A 144 10.71 -0.89 21.79
N ILE A 145 11.29 -0.72 20.60
CA ILE A 145 10.91 0.35 19.66
C ILE A 145 10.52 -0.32 18.35
N PHE A 146 9.24 -0.19 17.99
CA PHE A 146 8.76 -0.58 16.67
C PHE A 146 8.87 0.63 15.74
N ASP A 147 9.82 0.59 14.82
CA ASP A 147 9.94 1.60 13.77
C ASP A 147 8.84 1.40 12.73
N LYS A 148 8.09 2.46 12.41
CA LYS A 148 7.04 2.40 11.40
C LYS A 148 7.59 2.44 9.98
N THR A 149 8.86 2.81 9.82
CA THR A 149 9.50 2.98 8.51
C THR A 149 10.69 2.07 8.38
N HIS A 150 10.78 1.37 7.27
CA HIS A 150 11.97 0.60 6.89
C HIS A 150 12.48 1.10 5.53
N THR A 151 13.74 1.55 5.48
CA THR A 151 14.39 1.94 4.22
C THR A 151 15.28 0.80 3.75
N VAL A 152 15.02 0.33 2.54
CA VAL A 152 15.67 -0.83 1.96
C VAL A 152 16.27 -0.46 0.61
N ALA A 153 17.49 -0.94 0.36
CA ALA A 153 18.09 -0.84 -0.96
C ALA A 153 17.25 -1.64 -1.96
N ILE A 154 17.12 -1.11 -3.17
CA ILE A 154 16.43 -1.83 -4.25
C ILE A 154 17.36 -2.94 -4.72
N GLU A 155 17.18 -4.12 -4.15
CA GLU A 155 17.89 -5.33 -4.52
C GLU A 155 17.01 -6.19 -5.43
N LYS A 156 17.59 -6.65 -6.54
CA LYS A 156 16.89 -7.51 -7.50
C LYS A 156 16.69 -8.90 -6.90
N GLU A 157 15.56 -9.53 -7.22
CA GLU A 157 15.23 -10.90 -6.80
C GLU A 157 15.20 -11.13 -5.29
N LYS A 158 15.15 -10.06 -4.49
CA LYS A 158 15.03 -10.13 -3.04
C LYS A 158 13.80 -9.36 -2.57
N PRO A 159 13.08 -9.89 -1.55
CA PRO A 159 11.98 -9.16 -0.97
C PRO A 159 12.48 -7.90 -0.27
N MET A 160 11.79 -6.80 -0.55
CA MET A 160 11.87 -5.56 0.21
C MET A 160 10.71 -5.58 1.21
N LEU A 161 11.03 -5.76 2.50
CA LEU A 161 10.06 -6.01 3.57
C LEU A 161 9.67 -4.72 4.28
N SER A 162 8.38 -4.57 4.62
CA SER A 162 7.92 -3.59 5.63
C SER A 162 8.53 -3.90 7.00
N SER A 163 8.44 -2.94 7.93
CA SER A 163 8.99 -3.12 9.29
C SER A 163 8.23 -4.14 10.16
N ASP A 164 7.00 -4.48 9.78
CA ASP A 164 6.23 -5.58 10.36
C ASP A 164 6.34 -6.89 9.57
N GLU A 165 7.12 -6.91 8.48
CA GLU A 165 7.27 -8.04 7.56
C GLU A 165 5.96 -8.57 6.93
N LEU A 166 4.84 -7.83 7.07
CA LEU A 166 3.53 -8.24 6.54
C LEU A 166 3.32 -7.85 5.07
N VAL A 167 4.19 -7.00 4.53
CA VAL A 167 4.17 -6.57 3.13
C VAL A 167 5.53 -6.73 2.50
N ASN A 168 5.54 -7.45 1.37
CA ASN A 168 6.73 -7.67 0.57
C ASN A 168 6.57 -6.99 -0.77
N ILE A 169 7.65 -6.34 -1.22
CA ILE A 169 7.76 -5.79 -2.56
C ILE A 169 8.86 -6.56 -3.29
N TYR A 170 8.55 -7.08 -4.46
CA TYR A 170 9.50 -7.78 -5.33
C TYR A 170 9.67 -7.01 -6.64
N ALA A 171 10.93 -6.81 -7.02
CA ALA A 171 11.32 -6.20 -8.28
C ALA A 171 12.08 -7.24 -9.13
N ASP A 172 11.61 -7.44 -10.36
CA ASP A 172 12.27 -8.28 -11.35
C ASP A 172 13.65 -7.72 -11.76
N GLU A 173 14.49 -8.55 -12.39
CA GLU A 173 15.87 -8.17 -12.75
C GLU A 173 15.96 -6.89 -13.61
N ASP A 174 14.97 -6.62 -14.45
CA ASP A 174 14.95 -5.47 -15.36
C ASP A 174 14.23 -4.24 -14.80
N THR A 175 13.66 -4.37 -13.60
CA THR A 175 12.91 -3.29 -12.94
C THR A 175 13.85 -2.20 -12.43
N LYS A 176 13.51 -0.96 -12.78
CA LYS A 176 14.19 0.28 -12.43
C LYS A 176 13.14 1.25 -11.93
N LEU A 177 13.36 1.80 -10.74
CA LEU A 177 12.52 2.86 -10.20
C LEU A 177 13.09 4.21 -10.63
N ALA A 178 12.29 5.00 -11.34
CA ALA A 178 12.69 6.31 -11.81
C ALA A 178 11.55 7.34 -11.68
N ASP A 179 11.92 8.61 -11.51
CA ASP A 179 10.97 9.72 -11.57
C ASP A 179 10.69 10.15 -13.02
N ILE A 180 9.82 11.16 -13.20
CA ILE A 180 9.49 11.74 -14.51
C ILE A 180 10.68 12.41 -15.24
N LYS A 181 11.77 12.69 -14.52
CA LYS A 181 13.03 13.22 -15.05
C LYS A 181 14.06 12.13 -15.31
N ASN A 182 13.68 10.86 -15.15
CA ASN A 182 14.54 9.68 -15.25
C ASN A 182 15.66 9.63 -14.20
N SER A 183 15.49 10.33 -13.07
CA SER A 183 16.33 10.17 -11.88
C SER A 183 16.03 8.81 -11.27
N ARG A 184 17.05 8.00 -10.98
CA ARG A 184 16.87 6.65 -10.44
C ARG A 184 16.89 6.66 -8.92
N ALA A 185 15.99 5.88 -8.30
CA ALA A 185 16.08 5.56 -6.89
C ALA A 185 17.01 4.36 -6.70
N SER A 186 17.81 4.38 -5.64
CA SER A 186 18.62 3.23 -5.17
C SER A 186 18.01 2.54 -3.95
N GLU A 187 17.05 3.20 -3.29
CA GLU A 187 16.37 2.74 -2.09
C GLU A 187 14.90 3.15 -2.13
N ILE A 188 14.08 2.43 -1.38
CA ILE A 188 12.69 2.78 -1.09
C ILE A 188 12.48 2.77 0.42
N THR A 189 11.57 3.60 0.89
CA THR A 189 11.10 3.57 2.27
C THR A 189 9.67 3.06 2.29
N ILE A 190 9.44 2.00 3.07
CA ILE A 190 8.13 1.40 3.30
C ILE A 190 7.68 1.85 4.70
N LYS A 191 6.56 2.57 4.76
CA LYS A 191 5.96 3.08 6.00
C LYS A 191 4.68 2.30 6.31
N VAL A 192 4.62 1.66 7.47
CA VAL A 192 3.39 1.16 8.06
C VAL A 192 2.68 2.33 8.74
N PHE A 193 1.40 2.52 8.47
CA PHE A 193 0.62 3.62 9.05
C PHE A 193 -0.76 3.14 9.48
N ASP A 194 -1.36 3.86 10.43
CA ASP A 194 -2.76 3.61 10.78
C ASP A 194 -3.66 4.17 9.69
N LYS A 195 -4.59 3.36 9.16
CA LYS A 195 -5.46 3.81 8.07
C LYS A 195 -6.16 5.12 8.37
N ARG A 196 -6.49 5.42 9.65
CA ARG A 196 -7.13 6.65 10.12
C ARG A 196 -6.29 7.91 9.89
N GLU A 197 -5.00 7.79 9.59
CA GLU A 197 -4.13 8.91 9.22
C GLU A 197 -4.45 9.46 7.81
N LEU A 198 -5.18 8.73 6.98
CA LEU A 198 -5.59 9.18 5.65
C LEU A 198 -6.98 9.86 5.69
N PRO A 199 -7.28 10.83 4.81
CA PRO A 199 -8.53 11.60 4.86
C PRO A 199 -9.77 10.86 4.30
N GLU A 200 -9.58 9.84 3.45
CA GLU A 200 -10.65 9.11 2.76
C GLU A 200 -10.46 7.60 2.88
N ASN A 201 -10.95 6.99 3.97
CA ASN A 201 -10.62 5.59 4.31
C ASN A 201 -11.84 4.66 4.37
N ALA A 202 -13.00 5.14 3.94
CA ALA A 202 -14.28 4.50 4.26
C ALA A 202 -14.36 3.02 3.82
N ASN A 203 -13.55 2.63 2.84
CA ASN A 203 -13.62 1.30 2.24
C ASN A 203 -12.41 0.40 2.55
N LEU A 204 -11.35 0.92 3.20
CA LEU A 204 -10.21 0.09 3.62
C LEU A 204 -10.60 -0.82 4.79
N LEU A 205 -10.30 -2.10 4.66
CA LEU A 205 -10.40 -3.10 5.70
C LEU A 205 -9.15 -3.13 6.60
N GLY A 206 -9.25 -3.76 7.77
CA GLY A 206 -8.17 -3.80 8.76
C GLY A 206 -7.91 -2.44 9.42
N ASN A 207 -6.78 -2.30 10.11
CA ASN A 207 -6.36 -1.03 10.73
C ASN A 207 -5.08 -0.43 10.13
N LEU A 208 -4.32 -1.21 9.36
CA LEU A 208 -3.02 -0.84 8.82
C LEU A 208 -3.09 -0.54 7.33
N GLY A 209 -2.23 0.37 6.89
CA GLY A 209 -1.90 0.63 5.49
C GLY A 209 -0.39 0.76 5.30
N TYR A 210 0.06 0.74 4.04
CA TYR A 210 1.48 0.69 3.68
C TYR A 210 1.81 1.75 2.63
N GLY A 211 2.63 2.74 2.99
CA GLY A 211 3.09 3.80 2.10
C GLY A 211 4.47 3.47 1.55
N ILE A 212 4.64 3.49 0.24
CA ILE A 212 5.94 3.28 -0.41
C ILE A 212 6.42 4.62 -0.95
N SER A 213 7.64 5.00 -0.59
CA SER A 213 8.26 6.26 -1.03
C SER A 213 9.66 6.00 -1.60
N PRO A 214 10.18 6.90 -2.47
CA PRO A 214 9.63 8.19 -2.87
C PRO A 214 8.38 8.09 -3.79
N GLY A 215 7.27 8.73 -3.41
CA GLY A 215 5.96 8.56 -4.08
C GLY A 215 5.84 9.19 -5.48
N ASN A 216 6.87 9.93 -5.92
CA ASN A 216 6.95 10.50 -7.28
C ASN A 216 7.74 9.62 -8.26
N TYR A 217 8.11 8.41 -7.84
CA TYR A 217 8.82 7.43 -8.67
C TYR A 217 7.86 6.36 -9.14
N PHE A 218 8.19 5.77 -10.28
CA PHE A 218 7.49 4.63 -10.84
C PHE A 218 8.49 3.60 -11.36
N ALA A 219 8.07 2.35 -11.34
CA ALA A 219 8.80 1.27 -11.92
C ALA A 219 8.62 1.29 -13.45
N ASN A 220 9.72 1.19 -14.20
CA ASN A 220 9.70 1.07 -15.66
C ASN A 220 8.94 -0.18 -16.13
N ASP A 221 8.96 -1.23 -15.32
CA ASP A 221 8.10 -2.41 -15.42
C ASP A 221 7.32 -2.64 -14.12
N THR A 222 6.54 -3.71 -14.00
CA THR A 222 5.78 -3.98 -12.78
C THR A 222 6.66 -4.46 -11.62
N ILE A 223 6.34 -4.02 -10.41
CA ILE A 223 6.71 -4.65 -9.15
C ILE A 223 5.56 -5.52 -8.66
N GLU A 224 5.86 -6.59 -7.94
CA GLU A 224 4.88 -7.43 -7.27
C GLU A 224 4.79 -7.03 -5.80
N LEU A 225 3.56 -6.79 -5.33
CA LEU A 225 3.20 -6.60 -3.94
C LEU A 225 2.63 -7.90 -3.40
N SER A 226 3.08 -8.33 -2.22
CA SER A 226 2.51 -9.46 -1.50
C SER A 226 2.08 -9.03 -0.10
N PHE A 227 0.84 -9.36 0.28
CA PHE A 227 0.27 -9.13 1.61
C PHE A 227 -0.08 -10.48 2.25
N PHE A 228 0.35 -10.69 3.48
CA PHE A 228 0.06 -11.89 4.27
C PHE A 228 -1.30 -11.72 4.96
N ALA A 229 -2.39 -12.22 4.35
CA ALA A 229 -3.74 -11.83 4.73
C ALA A 229 -4.15 -12.35 6.13
N GLU A 230 -3.77 -13.58 6.48
CA GLU A 230 -4.10 -14.16 7.78
C GLU A 230 -3.36 -13.42 8.91
N GLU A 231 -2.11 -13.05 8.67
CA GLU A 231 -1.25 -12.29 9.56
C GLU A 231 -1.70 -10.83 9.71
N LEU A 232 -2.36 -10.29 8.69
CA LEU A 232 -3.09 -9.02 8.74
C LEU A 232 -4.46 -9.12 9.44
N GLY A 233 -4.80 -10.28 10.00
CA GLY A 233 -6.01 -10.50 10.78
C GLY A 233 -7.26 -10.77 9.95
N PHE A 234 -7.13 -11.15 8.68
CA PHE A 234 -8.26 -11.53 7.84
C PHE A 234 -8.54 -13.03 7.93
N GLU A 235 -9.68 -13.40 8.53
CA GLU A 235 -10.12 -14.80 8.64
C GLU A 235 -10.52 -15.44 7.30
N SER A 236 -10.88 -14.63 6.30
CA SER A 236 -11.24 -15.07 4.96
C SER A 236 -10.69 -14.12 3.92
N THR A 237 -10.11 -14.70 2.88
CA THR A 237 -9.56 -13.97 1.72
C THR A 237 -10.58 -13.75 0.61
N GLU A 238 -11.82 -14.23 0.76
CA GLU A 238 -12.85 -14.11 -0.26
C GLU A 238 -13.21 -12.64 -0.53
N GLY A 239 -13.10 -12.24 -1.80
CA GLY A 239 -13.40 -10.89 -2.24
C GLY A 239 -12.43 -9.81 -1.76
N LEU A 240 -11.27 -10.19 -1.19
CA LEU A 240 -10.22 -9.25 -0.81
C LEU A 240 -9.35 -8.85 -2.01
N TYR A 241 -9.00 -7.57 -2.08
CA TYR A 241 -8.15 -6.99 -3.11
C TYR A 241 -7.12 -6.07 -2.46
N ILE A 242 -5.94 -6.01 -3.07
CA ILE A 242 -4.95 -4.98 -2.77
C ILE A 242 -5.45 -3.69 -3.41
N ALA A 243 -5.67 -2.69 -2.57
CA ALA A 243 -6.06 -1.35 -2.97
C ALA A 243 -4.84 -0.44 -3.06
N TRP A 244 -4.91 0.56 -3.93
CA TRP A 244 -3.88 1.58 -4.09
C TRP A 244 -4.49 2.98 -4.11
N TRP A 245 -3.80 3.95 -3.52
CA TRP A 245 -4.25 5.34 -3.49
C TRP A 245 -3.87 6.07 -4.78
N SER A 246 -4.87 6.59 -5.49
CA SER A 246 -4.69 7.45 -6.67
C SER A 246 -4.58 8.91 -6.25
N HIS A 247 -3.37 9.47 -6.31
CA HIS A 247 -3.16 10.90 -6.03
C HIS A 247 -3.93 11.84 -6.97
N HIS A 248 -4.29 11.38 -8.19
CA HIS A 248 -5.03 12.18 -9.16
C HIS A 248 -6.53 12.20 -8.91
N GLY A 249 -7.11 11.05 -8.58
CA GLY A 249 -8.53 10.93 -8.28
C GLY A 249 -8.87 11.24 -6.83
N GLN A 250 -7.85 11.33 -5.96
CA GLN A 250 -8.02 11.32 -4.50
C GLN A 250 -8.91 10.18 -4.04
N GLU A 251 -8.75 9.00 -4.65
CA GLU A 251 -9.61 7.86 -4.42
C GLU A 251 -8.79 6.56 -4.35
N TRP A 252 -9.38 5.53 -3.74
CA TRP A 252 -8.81 4.19 -3.72
C TRP A 252 -9.21 3.42 -4.96
N GLY A 253 -8.22 2.98 -5.74
CA GLY A 253 -8.39 2.01 -6.81
C GLY A 253 -8.11 0.59 -6.34
N LEU A 254 -8.63 -0.40 -7.05
CA LEU A 254 -8.36 -1.82 -6.80
C LEU A 254 -7.36 -2.35 -7.82
N LEU A 255 -6.36 -3.11 -7.36
CA LEU A 255 -5.45 -3.84 -8.24
C LEU A 255 -6.00 -5.25 -8.52
N PRO A 256 -5.81 -5.78 -9.73
CA PRO A 256 -6.02 -7.19 -10.00
C PRO A 256 -5.18 -8.02 -9.01
N THR A 257 -5.86 -8.73 -8.12
CA THR A 257 -5.24 -9.44 -6.99
C THR A 257 -5.48 -10.93 -7.16
N THR A 258 -4.41 -11.71 -7.06
CA THR A 258 -4.47 -13.18 -6.96
C THR A 258 -4.18 -13.59 -5.53
N ILE A 259 -4.80 -14.65 -5.04
CA ILE A 259 -4.59 -15.13 -3.67
C ILE A 259 -4.10 -16.58 -3.74
N ASP A 260 -2.95 -16.84 -3.14
CA ASP A 260 -2.31 -18.16 -3.10
C ASP A 260 -1.80 -18.43 -1.68
N ASN A 261 -2.32 -19.48 -1.04
CA ASN A 261 -2.00 -19.88 0.35
C ASN A 261 -2.06 -18.72 1.36
N GLY A 262 -3.15 -17.95 1.36
CA GLY A 262 -3.32 -16.81 2.27
C GLY A 262 -2.52 -15.55 1.88
N ILE A 263 -1.69 -15.61 0.83
CA ILE A 263 -0.90 -14.48 0.36
C ILE A 263 -1.63 -13.80 -0.80
N MET A 264 -2.02 -12.55 -0.60
CA MET A 264 -2.58 -11.69 -1.65
C MET A 264 -1.44 -11.09 -2.47
N LYS A 265 -1.48 -11.23 -3.80
CA LYS A 265 -0.46 -10.74 -4.73
C LYS A 265 -1.07 -9.82 -5.78
N ALA A 266 -0.44 -8.69 -6.04
CA ALA A 266 -0.83 -7.77 -7.10
C ALA A 266 0.40 -7.17 -7.77
N ARG A 267 0.25 -6.77 -9.03
CA ARG A 267 1.30 -6.08 -9.78
C ARG A 267 0.96 -4.62 -10.00
N THR A 268 1.94 -3.75 -9.79
CA THR A 268 1.78 -2.31 -9.97
C THR A 268 3.08 -1.68 -10.48
N ARG A 269 3.01 -0.45 -10.94
CA ARG A 269 4.20 0.35 -11.30
C ARG A 269 4.39 1.56 -10.40
N TYR A 270 3.43 1.81 -9.51
CA TYR A 270 3.40 3.02 -8.70
C TYR A 270 4.05 2.74 -7.35
N LEU A 271 4.58 3.79 -6.74
CA LEU A 271 4.96 3.82 -5.33
C LEU A 271 3.99 4.80 -4.66
N THR A 272 3.02 4.27 -3.93
CA THR A 272 1.94 5.06 -3.30
C THR A 272 1.55 4.41 -1.96
N TYR A 273 0.38 4.74 -1.45
CA TYR A 273 -0.26 4.06 -0.34
C TYR A 273 -1.06 2.85 -0.81
N TYR A 274 -0.98 1.78 -0.03
CA TYR A 274 -1.66 0.52 -0.25
C TYR A 274 -2.41 0.10 1.00
N GLY A 275 -3.45 -0.71 0.79
CA GLY A 275 -4.23 -1.33 1.86
C GLY A 275 -5.03 -2.49 1.31
N VAL A 276 -5.89 -3.05 2.14
CA VAL A 276 -6.81 -4.13 1.74
C VAL A 276 -8.22 -3.57 1.64
N MET A 277 -8.93 -3.90 0.56
CA MET A 277 -10.35 -3.57 0.36
C MET A 277 -11.12 -4.82 -0.02
N ARG A 278 -12.43 -4.82 0.24
CA ARG A 278 -13.34 -5.81 -0.33
C ARG A 278 -14.04 -5.20 -1.54
N TRP A 279 -14.17 -5.98 -2.62
CA TRP A 279 -15.04 -5.59 -3.72
C TRP A 279 -16.49 -5.61 -3.23
N ILE A 280 -17.05 -4.43 -2.99
CA ILE A 280 -18.49 -4.29 -2.77
C ILE A 280 -19.08 -4.18 -4.16
N GLN A 281 -19.68 -5.28 -4.64
CA GLN A 281 -20.54 -5.20 -5.81
C GLN A 281 -21.60 -4.15 -5.48
N ALA A 282 -21.69 -3.09 -6.30
CA ALA A 282 -22.68 -2.04 -6.07
C ALA A 282 -24.03 -2.75 -5.82
N PRO A 283 -24.73 -2.45 -4.71
CA PRO A 283 -26.04 -3.04 -4.49
C PRO A 283 -26.84 -2.79 -5.77
N GLU A 284 -27.48 -3.84 -6.31
CA GLU A 284 -28.48 -3.66 -7.36
C GLU A 284 -29.43 -2.58 -6.82
N ILE A 285 -29.40 -1.40 -7.44
CA ILE A 285 -30.27 -0.30 -7.06
C ILE A 285 -31.67 -0.82 -7.39
N GLU A 286 -32.41 -1.28 -6.39
CA GLU A 286 -33.85 -1.46 -6.51
C GLU A 286 -34.40 -0.09 -6.89
N GLU A 287 -35.02 0.02 -8.07
CA GLU A 287 -35.61 1.26 -8.57
C GLU A 287 -36.61 1.79 -7.53
N GLU A 288 -36.21 2.80 -6.76
CA GLU A 288 -37.11 3.49 -5.84
C GLU A 288 -38.16 4.25 -6.67
N GLU A 289 -39.44 4.00 -6.37
CA GLU A 289 -40.58 4.63 -7.03
C GLU A 289 -40.51 6.16 -6.82
N GLU A 290 -40.14 6.89 -7.87
CA GLU A 290 -39.83 8.32 -7.80
C GLU A 290 -41.02 9.15 -7.30
N ALA A 291 -40.74 10.02 -6.31
CA ALA A 291 -41.64 11.11 -5.96
C ALA A 291 -41.83 12.07 -7.16
N PRO A 292 -43.01 12.69 -7.33
CA PRO A 292 -43.31 13.53 -8.47
C PRO A 292 -42.39 14.76 -8.51
N GLN A 293 -41.39 14.72 -9.40
CA GLN A 293 -40.46 15.82 -9.62
C GLN A 293 -41.16 16.97 -10.35
N SER A 294 -40.91 18.20 -9.91
CA SER A 294 -41.29 19.40 -10.64
C SER A 294 -40.57 19.42 -11.98
N ALA A 295 -41.32 19.34 -13.08
CA ALA A 295 -40.79 19.26 -14.43
C ALA A 295 -39.89 20.46 -14.77
N ILE A 296 -38.58 20.26 -14.68
CA ILE A 296 -37.61 21.10 -15.37
C ILE A 296 -37.73 20.73 -16.84
N THR A 297 -38.11 21.70 -17.66
CA THR A 297 -38.24 21.52 -19.11
C THR A 297 -36.83 21.43 -19.68
N VAL A 298 -36.40 20.25 -20.10
CA VAL A 298 -35.12 20.08 -20.79
C VAL A 298 -35.24 20.80 -22.13
N PRO A 299 -34.38 21.80 -22.43
CA PRO A 299 -34.42 22.47 -23.72
C PRO A 299 -34.10 21.48 -24.85
N PRO A 300 -34.68 21.67 -26.05
CA PRO A 300 -34.30 20.88 -27.21
C PRO A 300 -32.81 21.06 -27.50
N ASP A 301 -32.16 20.03 -28.05
CA ASP A 301 -30.74 20.11 -28.42
C ASP A 301 -30.52 21.34 -29.32
N PRO A 302 -29.64 22.28 -28.93
CA PRO A 302 -29.28 23.36 -29.82
C PRO A 302 -28.62 22.78 -31.08
N PRO A 303 -28.78 23.40 -32.26
CA PRO A 303 -28.09 22.95 -33.46
C PRO A 303 -26.60 22.89 -33.16
N HIS A 304 -25.98 21.71 -33.35
CA HIS A 304 -24.55 21.55 -33.16
C HIS A 304 -23.83 22.63 -33.96
N ASN A 305 -22.96 23.41 -33.29
CA ASN A 305 -22.05 24.34 -33.96
C ASN A 305 -21.40 23.61 -35.14
N ASP A 306 -21.23 24.27 -36.28
CA ASP A 306 -20.64 23.69 -37.49
C ASP A 306 -19.26 23.08 -37.17
N ILE A 307 -19.24 21.79 -36.82
CA ILE A 307 -18.00 21.07 -36.55
C ILE A 307 -17.32 20.93 -37.89
N ILE A 308 -16.15 21.54 -38.03
CA ILE A 308 -15.34 21.37 -39.23
C ILE A 308 -14.97 19.89 -39.32
N VAL A 309 -15.48 19.23 -40.35
CA VAL A 309 -15.16 17.85 -40.69
C VAL A 309 -13.92 17.85 -41.60
N TYR A 310 -12.82 17.31 -41.09
CA TYR A 310 -11.60 17.15 -41.86
C TYR A 310 -11.63 15.83 -42.65
N GLY A 311 -11.20 15.91 -43.90
CA GLY A 311 -10.97 14.74 -44.76
C GLY A 311 -9.49 14.41 -44.89
N GLY A 312 -9.18 13.21 -45.41
CA GLY A 312 -7.81 12.72 -45.58
C GLY A 312 -7.61 11.36 -44.92
N ASP A 313 -6.35 10.93 -44.82
CA ASP A 313 -6.02 9.76 -44.00
C ASP A 313 -6.16 10.09 -42.50
N VAL A 314 -6.23 9.03 -41.68
CA VAL A 314 -6.42 9.09 -40.23
C VAL A 314 -5.42 10.02 -39.53
N LEU A 315 -4.15 10.01 -39.94
CA LEU A 315 -3.11 10.86 -39.36
C LEU A 315 -3.28 12.32 -39.81
N SER A 316 -3.67 12.55 -41.06
CA SER A 316 -4.01 13.88 -41.57
C SER A 316 -5.19 14.49 -40.81
N ILE A 317 -6.28 13.74 -40.62
CA ILE A 317 -7.46 14.19 -39.86
C ILE A 317 -7.06 14.54 -38.42
N PHE A 318 -6.30 13.67 -37.74
CA PHE A 318 -5.80 13.92 -36.39
C PHE A 318 -4.99 15.22 -36.30
N ASN A 319 -4.03 15.41 -37.23
CA ASN A 319 -3.17 16.59 -37.23
C ASN A 319 -3.94 17.88 -37.51
N SER A 320 -4.92 17.86 -38.42
CA SER A 320 -5.77 19.01 -38.70
C SER A 320 -6.61 19.40 -37.48
N ILE A 321 -7.22 18.44 -36.79
CA ILE A 321 -7.99 18.68 -35.56
C ILE A 321 -7.07 19.22 -34.45
N ARG A 322 -5.90 18.60 -34.25
CA ARG A 322 -4.91 19.05 -33.26
C ARG A 322 -4.48 20.50 -33.51
N GLN A 323 -4.28 20.87 -34.76
CA GLN A 323 -3.91 22.24 -35.15
C GLN A 323 -5.06 23.22 -34.89
N ASP A 324 -6.28 22.87 -35.29
CA ASP A 324 -7.52 23.65 -35.05
C ASP A 324 -7.77 23.92 -33.56
N MET A 325 -7.44 22.96 -32.71
CA MET A 325 -7.56 23.07 -31.26
C MET A 325 -6.41 23.86 -30.59
N GLY A 326 -5.58 24.59 -31.37
CA GLY A 326 -4.52 25.46 -30.87
C GLY A 326 -3.15 24.77 -30.75
N GLY A 327 -2.90 23.78 -31.60
CA GLY A 327 -1.80 22.82 -31.49
C GLY A 327 -0.40 23.40 -31.30
N THR A 328 0.17 23.12 -30.13
CA THR A 328 1.63 22.99 -29.88
C THR A 328 1.96 21.85 -28.90
N TYR A 329 0.98 21.06 -28.49
CA TYR A 329 1.14 19.97 -27.54
C TYR A 329 1.77 18.76 -28.23
N GLY A 330 2.68 18.04 -27.55
CA GLY A 330 3.38 16.84 -28.02
C GLY A 330 2.49 15.61 -28.27
N LEU A 331 1.21 15.85 -28.53
CA LEU A 331 0.18 14.89 -28.90
C LEU A 331 0.55 14.18 -30.20
N SER A 332 0.70 12.87 -30.12
CA SER A 332 0.87 12.00 -31.27
C SER A 332 -0.27 10.97 -31.33
N LEU A 333 -0.58 10.50 -32.54
CA LEU A 333 -1.44 9.35 -32.75
C LEU A 333 -0.56 8.09 -32.73
N ASN A 334 -0.76 7.19 -31.78
CA ASN A 334 0.00 5.95 -31.72
C ASN A 334 -0.89 4.72 -32.01
N PRO A 335 -0.82 4.16 -33.23
CA PRO A 335 -1.62 2.99 -33.59
C PRO A 335 -1.06 1.67 -33.06
N LYS A 336 0.17 1.66 -32.49
CA LYS A 336 0.85 0.43 -32.04
C LYS A 336 0.42 -0.02 -30.63
N CYS A 337 -0.45 0.74 -29.98
CA CYS A 337 -0.76 0.61 -28.56
C CYS A 337 -2.26 0.49 -28.29
N VAL A 338 -2.88 -0.42 -29.02
CA VAL A 338 -4.34 -0.54 -29.11
C VAL A 338 -4.86 -1.88 -28.63
N GLU A 339 -3.94 -2.75 -28.20
CA GLU A 339 -4.25 -4.06 -27.64
C GLU A 339 -4.50 -3.97 -26.12
N PRO A 340 -5.31 -4.88 -25.56
CA PRO A 340 -5.49 -4.98 -24.11
C PRO A 340 -4.12 -5.14 -23.39
N PRO A 341 -3.94 -4.55 -22.21
CA PRO A 341 -4.96 -3.96 -21.33
C PRO A 341 -5.19 -2.46 -21.52
N PHE A 342 -4.48 -1.80 -22.44
CA PHE A 342 -4.44 -0.34 -22.46
C PHE A 342 -5.74 0.31 -22.97
N ILE A 343 -6.28 -0.23 -24.07
CA ILE A 343 -7.63 0.11 -24.55
C ILE A 343 -8.52 -1.08 -24.21
N SER A 344 -9.63 -0.83 -23.51
CA SER A 344 -10.62 -1.89 -23.26
C SER A 344 -11.03 -2.55 -24.57
N THR A 345 -11.49 -3.81 -24.54
CA THR A 345 -11.90 -4.54 -25.75
C THR A 345 -12.91 -3.75 -26.59
N ASN A 346 -13.76 -2.96 -25.94
CA ASN A 346 -14.84 -2.19 -26.56
C ASN A 346 -14.47 -0.74 -26.93
N ALA A 347 -13.49 -0.11 -26.27
CA ALA A 347 -13.08 1.25 -26.63
C ALA A 347 -12.36 1.28 -28.00
N ILE A 348 -12.64 2.31 -28.80
CA ILE A 348 -12.06 2.52 -30.14
C ILE A 348 -10.81 3.36 -30.05
N CYS A 349 -10.87 4.45 -29.28
CA CYS A 349 -9.75 5.30 -28.94
C CYS A 349 -9.65 5.45 -27.42
N ARG A 350 -8.48 5.88 -26.96
CA ARG A 350 -8.25 6.33 -25.60
C ARG A 350 -7.07 7.27 -25.54
N THR A 351 -7.21 8.34 -24.78
CA THR A 351 -6.11 9.22 -24.39
C THR A 351 -5.55 8.73 -23.08
N GLY A 352 -4.24 8.59 -23.05
CA GLY A 352 -3.58 8.18 -21.84
C GLY A 352 -2.08 8.08 -22.00
N TYR A 353 -1.44 8.01 -20.86
CA TYR A 353 -0.03 7.71 -20.78
C TYR A 353 0.17 6.20 -20.79
N SER A 354 0.97 5.70 -21.74
CA SER A 354 1.50 4.33 -21.70
C SER A 354 3.01 4.35 -21.93
N PRO A 355 3.81 3.76 -21.01
CA PRO A 355 5.27 3.70 -21.15
C PRO A 355 5.76 3.02 -22.42
N GLN A 356 5.00 2.07 -22.97
CA GLN A 356 5.34 1.36 -24.22
C GLN A 356 5.04 2.20 -25.48
N CYS A 357 4.35 3.33 -25.31
CA CYS A 357 3.63 4.03 -26.37
C CYS A 357 3.94 5.53 -26.45
N GLY A 358 4.78 6.05 -25.55
CA GLY A 358 5.17 7.45 -25.49
C GLY A 358 4.25 8.31 -24.59
N LEU A 359 4.71 9.55 -24.35
CA LEU A 359 3.99 10.57 -23.58
C LEU A 359 2.65 10.94 -24.25
N THR A 360 1.73 11.48 -23.43
CA THR A 360 0.37 11.98 -23.73
C THR A 360 -0.04 11.87 -25.22
N ALA A 361 -0.50 10.69 -25.60
CA ALA A 361 -0.88 10.35 -26.96
C ALA A 361 -2.35 9.90 -27.02
N VAL A 362 -2.93 10.01 -28.21
CA VAL A 362 -4.22 9.41 -28.53
C VAL A 362 -3.94 8.05 -29.18
N HIS A 363 -4.47 6.98 -28.60
CA HIS A 363 -4.25 5.61 -29.07
C HIS A 363 -5.57 5.09 -29.63
N CYS A 364 -5.58 4.65 -30.88
CA CYS A 364 -6.83 4.28 -31.57
C CYS A 364 -6.69 3.02 -32.40
N LYS A 365 -7.66 2.11 -32.30
CA LYS A 365 -7.81 0.94 -33.17
C LYS A 365 -8.17 1.40 -34.59
N VAL A 366 -7.15 1.79 -35.36
CA VAL A 366 -7.31 2.46 -36.68
C VAL A 366 -8.18 1.66 -37.65
N ASN A 367 -8.12 0.33 -37.58
CA ASN A 367 -8.93 -0.59 -38.38
C ASN A 367 -10.43 -0.60 -38.02
N ARG A 368 -10.84 0.06 -36.93
CA ARG A 368 -12.23 0.17 -36.47
C ARG A 368 -12.81 1.59 -36.62
N LEU A 369 -12.07 2.54 -37.20
CA LEU A 369 -12.51 3.91 -37.36
C LEU A 369 -13.34 4.09 -38.65
N GLY A 370 -14.62 4.44 -38.51
CA GLY A 370 -15.47 4.93 -39.61
C GLY A 370 -15.21 6.42 -39.92
N SER A 371 -15.58 6.89 -41.13
CA SER A 371 -15.22 8.23 -41.61
C SER A 371 -15.91 9.40 -40.90
N THR A 372 -17.11 9.19 -40.35
CA THR A 372 -17.88 10.27 -39.68
C THR A 372 -17.55 10.33 -38.18
N ASP A 373 -17.28 9.18 -37.54
CA ASP A 373 -16.99 9.10 -36.11
C ASP A 373 -15.58 9.57 -35.75
N ILE A 374 -14.62 9.46 -36.68
CA ILE A 374 -13.21 9.75 -36.37
C ILE A 374 -12.94 11.22 -36.03
N ASN A 375 -13.65 12.16 -36.66
CA ASN A 375 -13.47 13.58 -36.39
C ASN A 375 -13.93 13.94 -34.98
N ILE A 376 -15.08 13.41 -34.58
CA ILE A 376 -15.67 13.60 -33.25
C ILE A 376 -14.81 12.91 -32.20
N LEU A 377 -14.42 11.65 -32.43
CA LEU A 377 -13.62 10.86 -31.50
C LEU A 377 -12.24 11.48 -31.25
N PHE A 378 -11.55 11.96 -32.29
CA PHE A 378 -10.26 12.64 -32.09
C PHE A 378 -10.41 13.96 -31.33
N ARG A 379 -11.46 14.75 -31.60
CA ARG A 379 -11.72 15.96 -30.81
C ARG A 379 -11.94 15.59 -29.34
N HIS A 380 -12.77 14.57 -29.07
CA HIS A 380 -13.07 14.09 -27.72
C HIS A 380 -11.79 13.71 -26.96
N GLU A 381 -10.95 12.90 -27.59
CA GLU A 381 -9.69 12.43 -27.00
C GLU A 381 -8.65 13.55 -26.82
N ILE A 382 -8.55 14.47 -27.78
CA ILE A 382 -7.68 15.64 -27.63
C ILE A 382 -8.14 16.52 -26.46
N VAL A 383 -9.45 16.64 -26.19
CA VAL A 383 -9.95 17.38 -25.03
C VAL A 383 -9.49 16.73 -23.72
N HIS A 384 -9.61 15.41 -23.58
CA HIS A 384 -9.08 14.68 -22.41
C HIS A 384 -7.61 14.98 -22.15
N ASN A 385 -6.82 15.06 -23.22
CA ASN A 385 -5.41 15.44 -23.12
C ASN A 385 -5.22 16.88 -22.58
N LEU A 386 -5.97 17.83 -23.13
CA LEU A 386 -5.90 19.23 -22.71
C LEU A 386 -6.35 19.42 -21.26
N GLN A 387 -7.38 18.69 -20.84
CA GLN A 387 -7.85 18.69 -19.46
C GLN A 387 -6.76 18.14 -18.52
N GLN A 388 -6.08 17.04 -18.89
CA GLN A 388 -4.94 16.51 -18.14
C GLN A 388 -3.79 17.53 -18.02
N LEU A 389 -3.46 18.23 -19.12
CA LEU A 389 -2.42 19.26 -19.11
C LEU A 389 -2.76 20.46 -18.23
N ASN A 390 -4.05 20.74 -18.01
CA ASN A 390 -4.50 21.82 -17.13
C ASN A 390 -4.69 21.37 -15.66
N GLY A 391 -4.29 20.15 -15.30
CA GLY A 391 -4.37 19.62 -13.93
C GLY A 391 -5.64 18.82 -13.62
N GLY A 392 -6.46 18.52 -14.63
CA GLY A 392 -7.71 17.77 -14.50
C GLY A 392 -8.91 18.62 -14.07
N CYS A 393 -10.10 18.03 -14.14
CA CYS A 393 -11.37 18.73 -13.89
C CYS A 393 -11.94 18.50 -12.48
N GLY A 394 -11.17 17.83 -11.61
CA GLY A 394 -11.53 17.45 -10.26
C GLY A 394 -12.42 16.20 -10.14
N ASN A 395 -13.26 15.88 -11.14
CA ASN A 395 -13.99 14.62 -11.20
C ASN A 395 -14.24 14.14 -12.63
N SER A 396 -14.60 12.86 -12.78
CA SER A 396 -14.86 12.22 -14.09
C SER A 396 -16.02 12.85 -14.83
N VAL A 397 -17.14 13.17 -14.17
CA VAL A 397 -18.33 13.76 -14.80
C VAL A 397 -18.00 15.07 -15.52
N ARG A 398 -17.25 15.96 -14.88
CA ARG A 398 -16.81 17.24 -15.47
C ARG A 398 -15.86 17.03 -16.65
N THR A 399 -14.98 16.04 -16.52
CA THR A 399 -14.02 15.65 -17.54
C THR A 399 -14.77 15.19 -18.79
N GLU A 400 -15.69 14.23 -18.65
CA GLU A 400 -16.49 13.72 -19.77
C GLU A 400 -17.44 14.77 -20.35
N TRP A 401 -18.10 15.58 -19.51
CA TRP A 401 -18.95 16.68 -19.99
C TRP A 401 -18.17 17.66 -20.87
N GLY A 402 -16.96 18.05 -20.44
CA GLY A 402 -16.13 18.94 -21.22
C GLY A 402 -15.70 18.34 -22.55
N ALA A 403 -15.35 17.06 -22.57
CA ALA A 403 -14.99 16.33 -23.78
C ALA A 403 -16.15 16.23 -24.76
N GLU A 404 -17.35 15.86 -24.29
CA GLU A 404 -18.58 15.79 -25.09
C GLU A 404 -19.02 17.17 -25.61
N TYR A 405 -18.96 18.20 -24.77
CA TYR A 405 -19.35 19.57 -25.16
C TYR A 405 -18.49 20.11 -26.31
N ILE A 406 -17.16 19.97 -26.20
CA ILE A 406 -16.22 20.51 -27.19
C ILE A 406 -16.16 19.67 -28.46
N SER A 407 -16.28 18.35 -28.35
CA SER A 407 -16.20 17.44 -29.50
C SER A 407 -17.52 17.31 -30.25
N GLY A 408 -18.65 17.64 -29.60
CA GLY A 408 -19.97 17.36 -30.13
C GLY A 408 -20.33 15.87 -30.14
N SER A 409 -19.58 15.04 -29.40
CA SER A 409 -19.96 13.63 -29.24
C SER A 409 -21.24 13.50 -28.42
N THR A 410 -21.83 12.31 -28.54
CA THR A 410 -22.93 11.82 -27.71
C THR A 410 -22.57 10.45 -27.14
N TYR A 411 -21.28 10.24 -26.82
CA TYR A 411 -20.81 8.95 -26.30
C TYR A 411 -21.23 8.77 -24.84
N TYR A 412 -21.35 9.88 -24.11
CA TYR A 412 -21.82 9.90 -22.73
C TYR A 412 -23.17 10.62 -22.64
N THR A 413 -24.11 9.98 -21.95
CA THR A 413 -25.35 10.61 -21.51
C THR A 413 -25.19 11.02 -20.07
N PHE A 414 -25.61 12.24 -19.75
CA PHE A 414 -25.55 12.77 -18.40
C PHE A 414 -26.92 12.69 -17.75
N LYS A 415 -26.98 12.71 -16.43
CA LYS A 415 -28.22 12.92 -15.67
C LYS A 415 -28.37 14.39 -15.33
N LEU A 416 -29.59 14.90 -15.34
CA LEU A 416 -29.95 16.15 -14.70
C LEU A 416 -31.34 15.99 -14.07
N ASN A 417 -31.40 15.92 -12.74
CA ASN A 417 -32.62 15.53 -12.02
C ASN A 417 -33.20 14.22 -12.55
N ASN A 418 -32.38 13.16 -12.61
CA ASN A 418 -32.70 11.83 -13.15
C ASN A 418 -33.13 11.77 -14.63
N GLN A 419 -33.23 12.89 -15.33
CA GLN A 419 -33.49 12.90 -16.77
C GLN A 419 -32.18 12.78 -17.55
N PRO A 420 -32.13 11.95 -18.61
CA PRO A 420 -30.99 11.89 -19.51
C PRO A 420 -30.86 13.21 -20.29
N VAL A 421 -29.67 13.81 -20.28
CA VAL A 421 -29.36 15.04 -21.00
C VAL A 421 -28.01 14.94 -21.71
N THR A 422 -27.86 15.66 -22.82
CA THR A 422 -26.61 15.81 -23.57
C THR A 422 -25.71 16.86 -22.92
N ALA A 423 -24.42 16.85 -23.27
CA ALA A 423 -23.50 17.91 -22.83
C ALA A 423 -23.92 19.29 -23.37
N GLN A 424 -24.51 19.34 -24.57
CA GLN A 424 -25.04 20.55 -25.21
C GLN A 424 -26.27 21.08 -24.49
N GLN A 425 -27.19 20.22 -24.04
CA GLN A 425 -28.33 20.63 -23.21
C GLN A 425 -27.88 21.22 -21.87
N ILE A 426 -26.89 20.59 -21.22
CA ILE A 426 -26.28 21.15 -20.01
C ILE A 426 -25.68 22.52 -20.30
N ALA A 427 -24.94 22.68 -21.39
CA ALA A 427 -24.35 23.95 -21.78
C ALA A 427 -25.42 25.03 -22.03
N GLY A 428 -26.52 24.69 -22.74
CA GLY A 428 -27.64 25.61 -22.97
C GLY A 428 -28.27 26.11 -21.68
N LEU A 429 -28.45 25.24 -20.68
CA LEU A 429 -28.93 25.63 -19.35
C LEU A 429 -27.95 26.56 -18.62
N MET A 430 -26.64 26.40 -18.82
CA MET A 430 -25.64 27.32 -18.28
C MET A 430 -25.64 28.67 -19.01
N GLU A 431 -25.88 28.68 -20.32
CA GLU A 431 -26.02 29.90 -21.12
C GLU A 431 -27.26 30.71 -20.72
N GLU A 432 -28.38 30.05 -20.42
CA GLU A 432 -29.58 30.68 -19.84
C GLU A 432 -29.29 31.36 -18.49
N ARG A 433 -28.25 30.91 -17.77
CA ARG A 433 -27.75 31.54 -16.53
C ARG A 433 -26.69 32.62 -16.77
N ASN A 434 -26.60 33.15 -17.99
CA ASN A 434 -25.64 34.17 -18.42
C ASN A 434 -24.16 33.74 -18.38
N CYS A 435 -23.88 32.45 -18.50
CA CYS A 435 -22.52 31.99 -18.79
C CYS A 435 -22.22 32.03 -20.28
N THR A 436 -21.09 32.65 -20.63
CA THR A 436 -20.71 32.81 -22.04
C THR A 436 -20.12 31.52 -22.59
N GLY A 437 -20.28 31.27 -23.90
CA GLY A 437 -19.66 30.10 -24.54
C GLY A 437 -18.13 30.01 -24.34
N GLN A 438 -17.43 31.14 -24.17
CA GLN A 438 -16.00 31.15 -23.84
C GLN A 438 -15.74 30.66 -22.42
N GLU A 439 -16.58 31.01 -21.45
CA GLU A 439 -16.45 30.52 -20.06
C GLU A 439 -16.74 29.02 -19.97
N LEU A 440 -17.75 28.54 -20.71
CA LEU A 440 -18.05 27.12 -20.81
C LEU A 440 -16.91 26.36 -21.49
N ARG A 441 -16.32 26.92 -22.55
CA ARG A 441 -15.15 26.36 -23.22
C ARG A 441 -13.93 26.31 -22.31
N ASP A 442 -13.68 27.35 -21.52
CA ASP A 442 -12.59 27.37 -20.54
C ASP A 442 -12.78 26.30 -19.46
N ALA A 443 -14.03 26.12 -19.00
CA ALA A 443 -14.39 25.09 -18.03
C ALA A 443 -14.30 23.69 -18.60
N ALA A 444 -14.79 23.47 -19.82
CA ALA A 444 -14.68 22.19 -20.51
C ALA A 444 -13.22 21.77 -20.75
N LEU A 445 -12.30 22.73 -20.89
CA LEU A 445 -10.87 22.48 -20.98
C LEU A 445 -10.16 22.46 -19.60
N CYS A 446 -10.90 22.66 -18.52
CA CYS A 446 -10.42 22.63 -17.14
C CYS A 446 -9.30 23.63 -16.87
N ARG A 447 -9.39 24.82 -17.49
CA ARG A 447 -8.44 25.91 -17.30
C ARG A 447 -8.46 26.38 -15.84
N PRO A 448 -7.31 26.73 -15.24
CA PRO A 448 -7.26 27.18 -13.85
C PRO A 448 -8.28 28.29 -13.53
N GLY A 449 -9.05 28.09 -12.46
CA GLY A 449 -10.05 29.04 -11.98
C GLY A 449 -11.37 29.08 -12.78
N SER A 450 -11.54 28.26 -13.83
CA SER A 450 -12.73 28.32 -14.69
C SER A 450 -14.00 27.89 -13.97
N TYR A 451 -13.94 26.83 -13.18
CA TYR A 451 -15.10 26.31 -12.46
C TYR A 451 -15.50 27.22 -11.30
N GLU A 452 -14.54 27.86 -10.63
CA GLU A 452 -14.79 28.85 -9.59
C GLU A 452 -15.51 30.08 -10.17
N ARG A 453 -15.14 30.50 -11.38
CA ARG A 453 -15.85 31.58 -12.09
C ARG A 453 -17.28 31.17 -12.46
N LEU A 454 -17.50 29.95 -12.93
CA LEU A 454 -18.85 29.43 -13.19
C LEU A 454 -19.67 29.29 -11.89
N ALA A 455 -19.04 28.83 -10.81
CA ALA A 455 -19.65 28.70 -9.48
C ALA A 455 -20.12 30.05 -8.96
N ALA A 456 -19.26 31.08 -9.04
CA ALA A 456 -19.57 32.44 -8.59
C ALA A 456 -20.75 33.07 -9.36
N LYS A 457 -21.03 32.59 -10.57
CA LYS A 457 -22.19 33.01 -11.38
C LYS A 457 -23.43 32.13 -11.18
N GLY A 458 -23.34 31.07 -10.38
CA GLY A 458 -24.43 30.09 -10.22
C GLY A 458 -24.66 29.22 -11.46
N CYS A 459 -23.67 29.12 -12.36
CA CYS A 459 -23.77 28.32 -13.58
C CYS A 459 -23.40 26.85 -13.37
N LEU A 460 -22.69 26.51 -12.28
CA LEU A 460 -22.46 25.11 -11.97
C LEU A 460 -23.78 24.44 -11.59
N LEU A 461 -24.12 23.37 -12.32
CA LEU A 461 -25.06 22.36 -11.83
C LEU A 461 -24.37 21.68 -10.63
N ALA A 462 -25.08 21.46 -9.52
CA ALA A 462 -24.45 20.91 -8.33
C ALA A 462 -23.86 19.53 -8.67
N GLY A 463 -22.74 19.14 -8.04
CA GLY A 463 -22.05 17.89 -8.37
C GLY A 463 -22.89 16.61 -8.19
N ASN A 464 -24.02 16.71 -7.46
CA ASN A 464 -24.98 15.62 -7.27
C ASN A 464 -26.07 15.58 -8.36
N ASP A 465 -26.21 16.66 -9.14
CA ASP A 465 -27.27 16.77 -10.15
C ASP A 465 -26.84 16.15 -11.48
N VAL A 466 -25.54 15.93 -11.69
CA VAL A 466 -24.97 15.40 -12.93
C VAL A 466 -24.15 14.15 -12.66
N ALA A 467 -24.59 13.02 -13.20
CA ALA A 467 -23.89 11.75 -13.21
C ALA A 467 -23.79 11.22 -14.63
N THR A 468 -22.77 10.43 -14.94
CA THR A 468 -22.70 9.65 -16.19
C THR A 468 -23.62 8.44 -16.09
N TRP A 469 -24.40 8.16 -17.13
CA TRP A 469 -25.16 6.91 -17.26
C TRP A 469 -24.27 5.70 -17.51
#